data_AF-A0A1W7M934-F1
#
_entry.id   AF-A0A1W7M934-F1
#
_cell.length_a   1.000
_cell.length_b   1.000
_cell.length_c   1.000
_cell.angle_alpha   90.00
_cell.angle_beta   90.00
_cell.angle_gamma   90.00
#
_symmetry.space_group_name_H-M   'P 1'
#
loop_
_entity.id
_entity.type
_entity.pdbx_description
1 polymer ?
#
loop_
_entity_poly.entity_id
_entity_poly.type
_entity_poly.pdbx_seq_one_letter_code
_entity_poly.pdbx_strand_id
1 'polypeptide(L)'
;MSNGHHAEALVTTAFTVEKTLRRTLRQLVVSAGFRSTDAEKIVKGLGGLERLKDTWEIYDPKHRKLPSLIGADWATFDATAKMRNKLVHGERVYKLAECQAQATDTLAALNRLKAAFDAEYGYSGWDRLKVRRVGHLHKDPKVKWTR
;
A
#
# COMPACT_ATOMS: atom_id res chain seq x y z
N MET A 1 21.20 -27.39 3.23
CA MET A 1 21.63 -26.02 2.88
C MET A 1 20.42 -25.27 2.39
N SER A 2 19.77 -24.45 3.22
CA SER A 2 18.81 -23.46 2.70
C SER A 2 19.64 -22.24 2.30
N ASN A 3 19.41 -21.70 1.11
CA ASN A 3 20.35 -20.76 0.48
C ASN A 3 20.42 -19.36 1.14
N GLY A 4 20.06 -19.20 2.42
CA GLY A 4 20.34 -17.98 3.19
C GLY A 4 19.67 -16.69 2.70
N HIS A 5 18.80 -16.75 1.68
CA HIS A 5 18.19 -15.58 1.03
C HIS A 5 17.07 -14.90 1.84
N HIS A 6 17.15 -14.97 3.17
CA HIS A 6 16.12 -14.45 4.07
C HIS A 6 16.12 -12.91 4.10
N ALA A 7 17.28 -12.28 3.85
CA ALA A 7 17.35 -10.83 3.70
C ALA A 7 16.64 -10.35 2.43
N GLU A 8 16.85 -11.00 1.27
CA GLU A 8 16.12 -10.67 0.04
C GLU A 8 14.62 -10.96 0.17
N ALA A 9 14.25 -12.03 0.87
CA ALA A 9 12.85 -12.35 1.16
C ALA A 9 12.17 -11.25 1.99
N LEU A 10 12.85 -10.70 3.00
CA LEU A 10 12.35 -9.56 3.79
C LEU A 10 12.15 -8.33 2.92
N VAL A 11 13.15 -7.98 2.10
CA VAL A 11 13.09 -6.82 1.18
C VAL A 11 11.93 -6.95 0.20
N THR A 12 11.78 -8.14 -0.40
CA THR A 12 10.71 -8.42 -1.36
C THR A 12 9.34 -8.40 -0.70
N THR A 13 9.23 -8.91 0.52
CA THR A 13 7.99 -8.87 1.31
C THR A 13 7.59 -7.43 1.63
N ALA A 14 8.53 -6.60 2.10
CA ALA A 14 8.28 -5.18 2.35
C ALA A 14 7.79 -4.44 1.09
N PHE A 15 8.45 -4.69 -0.04
CA PHE A 15 8.05 -4.14 -1.33
C PHE A 15 6.63 -4.60 -1.74
N THR A 16 6.29 -5.86 -1.49
CA THR A 16 4.97 -6.41 -1.84
C THR A 16 3.86 -5.78 -1.00
N VAL A 17 4.10 -5.54 0.30
CA VAL A 17 3.17 -4.78 1.16
C VAL A 17 2.96 -3.38 0.61
N GLU A 18 4.03 -2.62 0.35
CA GLU A 18 3.92 -1.26 -0.18
C GLU A 18 3.21 -1.22 -1.53
N LYS A 19 3.50 -2.18 -2.42
CA LYS A 19 2.87 -2.28 -3.72
C LYS A 19 1.37 -2.58 -3.60
N THR A 20 0.99 -3.46 -2.68
CA THR A 20 -0.41 -3.79 -2.38
C THR A 20 -1.16 -2.55 -1.92
N LEU A 21 -0.64 -1.87 -0.91
CA LEU A 21 -1.20 -0.64 -0.37
C LEU A 21 -1.33 0.46 -1.45
N ARG A 22 -0.28 0.68 -2.24
CA ARG A 22 -0.29 1.70 -3.32
C ARG A 22 -1.32 1.39 -4.40
N ARG A 23 -1.46 0.12 -4.79
CA ARG A 23 -2.44 -0.28 -5.81
C ARG A 23 -3.86 -0.12 -5.30
N THR A 24 -4.14 -0.51 -4.05
CA THR A 24 -5.45 -0.30 -3.44
C THR A 24 -5.76 1.18 -3.32
N LEU A 25 -4.84 2.00 -2.81
CA LEU A 25 -5.02 3.45 -2.73
C LEU A 25 -5.29 4.06 -4.12
N ARG A 26 -4.57 3.61 -5.15
CA ARG A 26 -4.83 4.05 -6.54
C ARG A 26 -6.27 3.74 -6.97
N GLN A 27 -6.80 2.57 -6.63
CA GLN A 27 -8.21 2.24 -6.90
C GLN A 27 -9.16 3.17 -6.14
N LEU A 28 -8.89 3.47 -4.88
CA LEU A 28 -9.71 4.41 -4.09
C LEU A 28 -9.73 5.81 -4.73
N VAL A 29 -8.57 6.32 -5.16
CA VAL A 29 -8.46 7.61 -5.86
C VAL A 29 -9.25 7.60 -7.17
N VAL A 30 -9.20 6.50 -7.95
CA VAL A 30 -10.01 6.33 -9.16
C VAL A 30 -11.51 6.28 -8.83
N SER A 31 -11.89 5.60 -7.75
CA SER A 31 -13.28 5.51 -7.28
C SER A 31 -13.81 6.87 -6.83
N ALA A 32 -12.96 7.73 -6.25
CA ALA A 32 -13.29 9.11 -5.91
C ALA A 32 -13.50 10.02 -7.13
N GLY A 33 -13.23 9.54 -8.35
CA GLY A 33 -13.58 10.21 -9.60
C GLY A 33 -12.40 10.66 -10.45
N PHE A 34 -11.16 10.47 -10.01
CA PHE A 34 -9.96 10.81 -10.78
C PHE A 34 -9.76 9.85 -11.96
N ARG A 35 -9.14 10.34 -13.05
CA ARG A 35 -8.68 9.46 -14.13
C ARG A 35 -7.56 8.54 -13.62
N SER A 36 -7.42 7.36 -14.22
CA SER A 36 -6.37 6.41 -13.82
C SER A 36 -4.95 6.96 -13.97
N THR A 37 -4.74 7.90 -14.90
CA THR A 37 -3.45 8.59 -15.08
C THR A 37 -3.16 9.60 -13.97
N ASP A 38 -4.19 10.28 -13.47
CA ASP A 38 -4.04 11.28 -12.40
C ASP A 38 -3.88 10.58 -11.06
N ALA A 39 -4.66 9.52 -10.80
CA ALA A 39 -4.49 8.65 -9.65
C ALA A 39 -3.08 8.04 -9.58
N GLU A 40 -2.49 7.67 -10.73
CA GLU A 40 -1.12 7.17 -10.79
C GLU A 40 -0.10 8.23 -10.39
N LYS A 41 -0.24 9.46 -10.90
CA LYS A 41 0.64 10.59 -10.54
C LYS A 41 0.58 10.88 -9.03
N ILE A 42 -0.63 10.92 -8.47
CA ILE A 42 -0.85 11.15 -7.03
C ILE A 42 -0.12 10.08 -6.22
N VAL A 43 -0.39 8.79 -6.48
CA VAL A 43 0.19 7.69 -5.70
C VAL A 43 1.70 7.57 -5.90
N LYS A 44 2.21 7.85 -7.11
CA LYS A 44 3.66 7.85 -7.39
C LYS A 44 4.41 8.94 -6.62
N GLY A 45 3.76 10.08 -6.34
CA GLY A 45 4.32 11.17 -5.54
C GLY A 45 4.46 10.85 -4.05
N LEU A 46 3.82 9.79 -3.55
CA LEU A 46 3.86 9.44 -2.13
C LEU A 46 5.19 8.74 -1.77
N GLY A 47 6.01 9.36 -0.93
CA GLY A 47 7.27 8.80 -0.44
C GLY A 47 7.08 7.85 0.75
N GLY A 48 7.37 6.56 0.55
CA GLY A 48 7.36 5.55 1.62
C GLY A 48 5.97 5.23 2.20
N LEU A 49 5.97 4.46 3.30
CA LEU A 49 4.78 3.96 3.96
C LEU A 49 4.02 5.02 4.77
N GLU A 50 4.73 5.95 5.43
CA GLU A 50 4.10 7.02 6.23
C GLU A 50 3.24 7.97 5.38
N ARG A 51 3.77 8.46 4.25
CA ARG A 51 2.99 9.34 3.36
C ARG A 51 1.76 8.62 2.77
N LEU A 52 1.86 7.32 2.56
CA LEU A 52 0.74 6.50 2.11
C LEU A 52 -0.34 6.44 3.18
N LYS A 53 0.04 6.18 4.44
CA LYS A 53 -0.86 6.17 5.59
C LYS A 53 -1.58 7.51 5.77
N ASP A 54 -0.87 8.63 5.68
CA ASP A 54 -1.46 9.97 5.84
C ASP A 54 -2.45 10.30 4.71
N THR A 55 -2.14 9.87 3.49
CA THR A 55 -2.99 10.14 2.31
C THR A 55 -4.24 9.27 2.29
N TRP A 56 -4.23 8.11 2.96
CA TRP A 56 -5.30 7.13 2.86
C TRP A 56 -6.67 7.67 3.28
N GLU A 57 -6.72 8.40 4.40
CA GLU A 57 -7.94 8.94 5.00
C GLU A 57 -8.72 9.87 4.05
N ILE A 58 -8.02 10.52 3.11
CA ILE A 58 -8.59 11.41 2.11
C ILE A 58 -9.46 10.62 1.11
N TYR A 59 -9.08 9.38 0.79
CA TYR A 59 -9.70 8.59 -0.26
C TYR A 59 -10.48 7.36 0.26
N ASP A 60 -10.37 7.02 1.55
CA ASP A 60 -11.23 6.01 2.17
C ASP A 60 -12.69 6.48 2.17
N PRO A 61 -13.64 5.66 1.68
CA PRO A 61 -15.06 6.03 1.64
C PRO A 61 -15.67 6.35 3.00
N LYS A 62 -15.06 5.88 4.10
CA LYS A 62 -15.50 6.13 5.48
C LYS A 62 -14.56 7.07 6.23
N HIS A 63 -13.62 7.72 5.54
CA HIS A 63 -12.61 8.63 6.13
C HIS A 63 -11.85 8.02 7.32
N ARG A 64 -11.52 6.72 7.22
CA ARG A 64 -10.73 6.03 8.25
C ARG A 64 -9.24 6.14 7.95
N LYS A 65 -8.45 6.21 9.01
CA LYS A 65 -7.00 6.07 8.94
C LYS A 65 -6.61 4.64 8.61
N LEU A 66 -5.61 4.45 7.75
CA LEU A 66 -5.16 3.11 7.34
C LEU A 66 -4.85 2.16 8.51
N PRO A 67 -4.14 2.57 9.59
CA PRO A 67 -3.89 1.70 10.73
C PRO A 67 -5.16 1.24 11.45
N SER A 68 -6.25 2.02 11.41
CA SER A 68 -7.52 1.60 12.03
C SER A 68 -8.21 0.47 11.25
N LEU A 69 -7.98 0.38 9.95
CA LEU A 69 -8.48 -0.70 9.10
C LEU A 69 -7.61 -1.96 9.22
N ILE A 70 -6.30 -1.78 9.33
CA ILE A 70 -5.32 -2.88 9.40
C ILE A 70 -5.24 -3.47 10.83
N GLY A 71 -5.46 -2.66 11.85
CA GLY A 71 -5.35 -3.07 13.25
C GLY A 71 -3.91 -3.39 13.65
N ALA A 72 -3.75 -4.46 14.43
CA ALA A 72 -2.46 -4.86 15.02
C ALA A 72 -1.38 -5.16 13.97
N ASP A 73 -1.77 -5.60 12.77
CA ASP A 73 -0.85 -5.92 11.67
C ASP A 73 -0.07 -4.70 11.15
N TRP A 74 -0.53 -3.48 11.44
CA TRP A 74 0.18 -2.25 11.05
C TRP A 74 1.58 -2.19 11.64
N ALA A 75 1.75 -2.58 12.91
CA ALA A 75 3.03 -2.57 13.58
C ALA A 75 4.04 -3.51 12.88
N THR A 76 3.56 -4.66 12.39
CA THR A 76 4.36 -5.61 11.60
C THR A 76 4.85 -4.98 10.30
N PHE A 77 3.97 -4.27 9.57
CA PHE A 77 4.35 -3.60 8.33
C PHE A 77 5.36 -2.46 8.55
N ASP A 78 5.15 -1.64 9.59
CA ASP A 78 6.06 -0.55 9.94
C ASP A 78 7.45 -1.08 10.34
N ALA A 79 7.51 -2.12 11.19
CA ALA A 79 8.75 -2.77 11.57
C ALA A 79 9.52 -3.32 10.34
N THR A 80 8.82 -4.01 9.44
CA THR A 80 9.40 -4.56 8.21
C THR A 80 9.91 -3.47 7.27
N ALA A 81 9.16 -2.37 7.11
CA ALA A 81 9.60 -1.22 6.31
C ALA A 81 10.88 -0.59 6.89
N LYS A 82 10.96 -0.42 8.21
CA LYS A 82 12.15 0.09 8.91
C LYS A 82 13.35 -0.83 8.73
N MET A 83 13.20 -2.14 8.94
CA MET A 83 14.28 -3.11 8.73
C MET A 83 14.77 -3.10 7.28
N ARG A 84 13.85 -3.08 6.31
CA ARG A 84 14.19 -2.98 4.88
C ARG A 84 15.00 -1.72 4.59
N ASN A 85 14.59 -0.56 5.09
CA ASN A 85 15.29 0.70 4.85
C ASN A 85 16.74 0.62 5.36
N LYS A 86 16.93 0.13 6.58
CA LYS A 86 18.27 -0.03 7.18
C LYS A 86 19.16 -1.01 6.41
N LEU A 87 18.58 -2.10 5.90
CA LEU A 87 19.29 -3.07 5.05
C LEU A 87 19.70 -2.47 3.71
N VAL A 88 18.75 -1.88 2.98
CA VAL A 88 18.97 -1.36 1.62
C VAL A 88 19.92 -0.16 1.61
N HIS A 89 19.89 0.67 2.66
CA HIS A 89 20.82 1.78 2.82
C HIS A 89 22.18 1.37 3.42
N GLY A 90 22.39 0.09 3.72
CA GLY A 90 23.65 -0.40 4.30
C GLY A 90 23.91 0.05 5.74
N GLU A 91 22.92 0.63 6.43
CA GLU A 91 23.03 1.09 7.82
C GLU A 91 23.19 -0.09 8.79
N ARG A 92 22.48 -1.20 8.53
CA ARG A 92 22.49 -2.37 9.42
C ARG A 92 22.34 -3.68 8.65
N VAL A 93 23.16 -4.65 9.01
CA VAL A 93 23.00 -6.06 8.63
C VAL A 93 22.32 -6.80 9.78
N TYR A 94 21.25 -7.55 9.47
CA TYR A 94 20.49 -8.32 10.45
C TYR A 94 20.82 -9.82 10.35
N LYS A 95 20.57 -10.55 11.43
CA LYS A 95 20.73 -12.01 11.41
C LYS A 95 19.67 -12.62 10.47
N LEU A 96 20.05 -13.63 9.70
CA LEU A 96 19.15 -14.27 8.74
C LEU A 96 17.88 -14.84 9.39
N ALA A 97 17.98 -15.37 10.61
CA ALA A 97 16.83 -15.86 11.37
C ALA A 97 15.84 -14.72 11.73
N GLU A 98 16.33 -13.53 12.05
CA GLU A 98 15.49 -12.35 12.31
C GLU A 98 14.77 -11.92 11.02
N CYS A 99 15.49 -11.88 9.89
CA CYS A 99 14.89 -11.58 8.59
C CYS A 99 13.81 -12.59 8.21
N GLN A 100 14.05 -13.89 8.45
CA GLN A 100 13.09 -14.95 8.17
C GLN A 100 11.83 -14.82 9.02
N ALA A 101 11.97 -14.62 10.34
CA ALA A 101 10.85 -14.46 11.24
C ALA A 101 9.99 -13.26 10.83
N GLN A 102 10.62 -12.10 10.66
CA GLN A 102 9.93 -10.87 10.27
C GLN A 102 9.23 -11.00 8.90
N ALA A 103 9.87 -11.61 7.91
CA ALA A 103 9.27 -11.84 6.60
C ALA A 103 8.04 -12.77 6.70
N THR A 104 8.12 -13.83 7.50
CA THR A 104 7.03 -14.78 7.71
C THR A 104 5.82 -14.12 8.36
N ASP A 105 6.04 -13.36 9.43
CA ASP A 105 5.00 -12.62 10.14
C ASP A 105 4.34 -11.58 9.22
N THR A 106 5.15 -10.92 8.40
CA THR A 106 4.67 -9.93 7.43
C THR A 106 3.84 -10.56 6.32
N LEU A 107 4.22 -11.74 5.81
CA LEU A 107 3.43 -12.45 4.80
C LEU A 107 2.08 -12.90 5.36
N ALA A 108 2.05 -13.37 6.61
CA ALA A 108 0.80 -13.72 7.29
C ALA A 108 -0.10 -12.48 7.45
N ALA A 109 0.47 -11.34 7.87
CA ALA A 109 -0.23 -10.06 7.95
C ALA A 109 -0.73 -9.58 6.56
N LEU A 110 0.07 -9.76 5.51
CA LEU A 110 -0.32 -9.39 4.14
C LEU A 110 -1.51 -10.22 3.64
N ASN A 111 -1.60 -11.50 3.99
CA ASN A 111 -2.77 -12.32 3.66
C ASN A 111 -4.04 -11.81 4.34
N ARG A 112 -3.95 -11.43 5.63
CA ARG A 112 -5.07 -10.82 6.36
C ARG A 112 -5.47 -9.48 5.78
N LEU A 113 -4.49 -8.63 5.44
CA LEU A 113 -4.70 -7.36 4.75
C LEU A 113 -5.44 -7.54 3.43
N LYS A 114 -5.01 -8.52 2.62
CA LYS A 114 -5.65 -8.83 1.34
C LYS A 114 -7.12 -9.17 1.56
N ALA A 115 -7.42 -10.09 2.48
CA ALA A 115 -8.79 -10.48 2.79
C ALA A 115 -9.63 -9.29 3.31
N ALA A 116 -9.06 -8.44 4.17
CA ALA A 116 -9.72 -7.23 4.67
C ALA A 116 -10.03 -6.24 3.53
N PHE A 117 -9.11 -6.00 2.60
CA PHE A 117 -9.34 -5.12 1.46
C PHE A 117 -10.34 -5.69 0.45
N ASP A 118 -10.30 -7.00 0.19
CA ASP A 118 -11.30 -7.64 -0.66
C ASP A 118 -12.70 -7.52 -0.03
N ALA A 119 -12.83 -7.70 1.28
CA ALA A 119 -14.10 -7.56 1.99
C ALA A 119 -14.60 -6.10 2.06
N GLU A 120 -13.71 -5.14 2.34
CA GLU A 120 -14.08 -3.75 2.57
C GLU A 120 -14.26 -2.96 1.26
N TYR A 121 -13.44 -3.22 0.24
CA TYR A 121 -13.39 -2.43 -0.99
C TYR A 121 -13.72 -3.24 -2.25
N GLY A 122 -13.83 -4.57 -2.17
CA GLY A 122 -13.92 -5.43 -3.35
C GLY A 122 -12.64 -5.45 -4.20
N TYR A 123 -11.52 -4.94 -3.68
CA TYR A 123 -10.24 -4.88 -4.38
C TYR A 123 -9.06 -4.75 -3.41
N SER A 124 -8.09 -5.65 -3.53
CA SER A 124 -6.89 -5.70 -2.67
C SER A 124 -5.59 -5.31 -3.36
N GLY A 125 -5.59 -4.88 -4.63
CA GLY A 125 -4.35 -4.55 -5.35
C GLY A 125 -3.66 -5.73 -6.06
N TRP A 126 -4.22 -6.93 -5.95
CA TRP A 126 -3.70 -8.14 -6.58
C TRP A 126 -4.22 -8.36 -8.00
N ASP A 127 -5.43 -7.86 -8.29
CA ASP A 127 -6.01 -7.91 -9.62
C ASP A 127 -5.68 -6.68 -10.48
N ARG A 128 -5.94 -6.80 -11.77
CA ARG A 128 -5.78 -5.69 -12.73
C ARG A 128 -6.80 -4.59 -12.43
N LEU A 129 -6.30 -3.38 -12.22
CA LEU A 129 -7.11 -2.18 -12.07
C LEU A 129 -7.91 -1.89 -13.35
N LYS A 130 -9.23 -1.65 -13.24
CA LYS A 130 -10.03 -1.18 -14.38
C LYS A 130 -9.65 0.27 -14.69
N VAL A 131 -9.31 0.54 -15.94
CA VAL A 131 -8.86 1.87 -16.38
C VAL A 131 -10.05 2.82 -16.52
N ARG A 132 -9.99 3.97 -15.83
CA ARG A 132 -10.89 5.11 -16.00
C ARG A 132 -10.22 6.19 -16.86
N ARG A 133 -10.71 6.35 -18.10
CA ARG A 133 -10.22 7.36 -19.06
C ARG A 133 -10.81 8.74 -18.82
N VAL A 134 -12.06 8.82 -18.39
CA VAL A 134 -12.80 10.08 -18.19
C VAL A 134 -12.99 10.33 -16.69
N GLY A 135 -12.51 11.48 -16.21
CA GLY A 135 -12.68 11.91 -14.83
C GLY A 135 -14.14 12.32 -14.55
N HIS A 136 -14.53 12.26 -13.29
CA HIS A 136 -15.84 12.68 -12.80
C HIS A 136 -15.73 13.83 -11.79
N LEU A 137 -14.57 14.50 -11.77
CA LEU A 137 -14.29 15.68 -10.96
C LEU A 137 -15.06 16.90 -11.49
N HIS A 138 -15.20 17.93 -10.67
CA HIS A 138 -15.88 19.19 -11.01
C HIS A 138 -17.35 19.02 -11.44
N LYS A 139 -18.04 18.06 -10.83
CA LYS A 139 -19.51 17.95 -10.88
C LYS A 139 -20.23 19.03 -10.05
N ASP A 140 -19.48 19.83 -9.28
CA ASP A 140 -20.04 20.95 -8.52
C ASP A 140 -20.60 22.00 -9.49
N PRO A 141 -21.88 22.41 -9.37
CA PRO A 141 -22.51 23.37 -10.28
C PRO A 141 -21.86 24.76 -10.27
N LYS A 142 -21.06 25.11 -9.25
CA LYS A 142 -20.31 26.36 -9.19
C LYS A 142 -19.09 26.37 -10.10
N VAL A 143 -18.60 25.20 -10.50
CA VAL A 143 -17.44 25.07 -11.40
C VAL A 143 -17.94 24.81 -12.80
N LYS A 144 -17.81 25.80 -13.68
CA LYS A 144 -18.13 25.63 -15.10
C LYS A 144 -17.13 24.66 -15.72
N TRP A 145 -17.61 23.54 -16.22
CA TRP A 145 -16.79 22.54 -16.91
C TRP A 145 -17.39 22.24 -18.29
N THR A 146 -16.58 22.44 -19.33
CA THR A 146 -16.87 22.00 -20.69
C THR A 146 -16.06 20.74 -20.97
N ARG A 147 -16.73 19.71 -21.48
CA ARG A 147 -16.18 18.38 -21.72
C ARG A 147 -15.19 18.35 -22.88
#